data_AF-A0A1I4CD91-F1
#
_entry.id   AF-A0A1I4CD91-F1
#
_cell.length_a   1.000
_cell.length_b   1.000
_cell.length_c   1.000
_cell.angle_alpha   90.00
_cell.angle_beta   90.00
_cell.angle_gamma   90.00
#
_symmetry.space_group_name_H-M   'P 1'
#
loop_
_entity.id
_entity.type
_entity.pdbx_description
1 polymer ?
#
loop_
_entity_poly.entity_id
_entity_poly.type
_entity_poly.pdbx_seq_one_letter_code
_entity_poly.pdbx_strand_id
1 'polypeptide(L)' 'MTEQSPGLSNLLTENRTFPPSAEFAAQANATAEWYERGDADREAFWAEQAERLTWDTKWSRVLDWSGAPFAKWFV' A
#
# COMPACT_ATOMS: atom_id res chain seq x y z
N MET A 1 -23.71 -24.34 37.43
CA MET A 1 -23.16 -23.05 36.98
C MET A 1 -21.73 -23.32 36.54
N THR A 2 -21.48 -23.40 35.25
CA THR A 2 -20.12 -23.58 34.71
C THR A 2 -19.45 -22.23 34.64
N GLU A 3 -18.40 -22.03 35.44
CA GLU A 3 -17.56 -20.83 35.40
C GLU A 3 -16.83 -20.80 34.05
N GLN A 4 -17.22 -19.85 33.21
CA GLN A 4 -16.55 -19.53 31.95
C GLN A 4 -15.13 -19.07 32.26
N SER A 5 -14.13 -19.81 31.80
CA SER A 5 -12.72 -19.51 32.04
C SER A 5 -12.32 -18.16 31.42
N PRO A 6 -11.52 -17.31 32.11
CA PRO A 6 -11.11 -15.97 31.63
C PRO A 6 -10.43 -15.97 30.25
N GLY A 7 -9.84 -17.10 29.85
CA GLY A 7 -9.18 -17.26 28.56
C GLY A 7 -10.12 -17.24 27.36
N LEU A 8 -11.40 -17.63 27.54
CA LEU A 8 -12.38 -17.62 26.45
C LEU A 8 -12.92 -16.20 26.16
N SER A 9 -12.83 -15.28 27.13
CA SER A 9 -13.24 -13.88 26.96
C SER A 9 -12.32 -13.09 25.99
N ASN A 10 -11.05 -13.47 25.85
CA ASN A 10 -10.12 -12.88 24.88
C ASN A 10 -10.39 -13.30 23.42
N LEU A 11 -11.24 -14.31 23.19
CA LEU A 11 -11.57 -14.80 21.85
C LEU A 11 -12.74 -14.02 21.21
N LEU A 12 -13.39 -13.12 21.94
CA LEU A 12 -14.58 -12.38 21.53
C LEU A 12 -14.28 -11.07 20.77
N THR A 13 -13.24 -11.08 19.93
CA THR A 13 -12.70 -9.96 19.12
C THR A 13 -11.58 -9.16 19.81
N GLU A 14 -10.34 -9.51 19.45
CA GLU A 14 -9.13 -8.78 19.84
C GLU A 14 -8.80 -7.68 18.81
N ASN A 15 -8.91 -6.41 19.23
CA ASN A 15 -8.64 -5.22 18.41
C ASN A 15 -7.36 -4.46 18.83
N ARG A 16 -6.44 -5.11 19.56
CA ARG A 16 -5.21 -4.45 20.04
C ARG A 16 -4.27 -4.18 18.86
N THR A 17 -3.82 -2.95 18.73
CA THR A 17 -2.81 -2.53 17.74
C THR A 17 -1.54 -2.10 18.45
N PHE A 18 -0.38 -2.43 17.89
CA PHE A 18 0.93 -2.06 18.42
C PHE A 18 1.64 -1.20 17.37
N PRO A 19 1.65 0.14 17.51
CA PRO A 19 2.34 0.99 16.55
C PRO A 19 3.86 0.79 16.65
N PRO A 20 4.61 1.05 15.55
CA PRO A 20 6.06 1.12 15.63
C PRO A 20 6.52 2.24 16.56
N SER A 21 7.77 2.19 17.01
CA SER A 21 8.37 3.32 17.73
C SER A 21 8.47 4.56 16.82
N ALA A 22 8.46 5.74 17.43
CA ALA A 22 8.58 7.00 16.68
C ALA A 22 9.89 7.08 15.88
N GLU A 23 10.99 6.59 16.45
CA GLU A 23 12.29 6.55 15.77
C GLU A 23 12.27 5.67 14.52
N PHE A 24 11.61 4.51 14.59
CA PHE A 24 11.47 3.62 13.44
C PHE A 24 10.55 4.23 12.37
N ALA A 25 9.42 4.80 12.76
CA ALA A 25 8.48 5.44 11.84
C ALA A 25 9.10 6.64 11.09
N ALA A 26 10.01 7.38 11.73
CA ALA A 26 10.71 8.51 11.12
C ALA A 26 11.65 8.09 9.97
N GLN A 27 12.04 6.81 9.89
CA GLN A 27 12.91 6.27 8.83
C GLN A 27 12.12 5.52 7.74
N ALA A 28 10.80 5.68 7.70
CA ALA A 28 9.96 4.98 6.73
C ALA A 28 10.27 5.43 5.30
N ASN A 29 10.47 4.45 4.40
CA ASN A 29 10.68 4.71 2.97
C ASN A 29 9.42 5.29 2.28
N ALA A 30 8.24 5.03 2.84
CA ALA A 30 6.97 5.55 2.37
C ALA A 30 6.13 5.94 3.59
N THR A 31 5.45 7.07 3.47
CA THR A 31 4.62 7.69 4.51
C THR A 31 3.15 7.73 4.06
N ALA A 32 2.25 8.10 4.96
CA ALA A 32 0.82 8.14 4.66
C ALA A 32 0.46 9.10 3.50
N GLU A 33 1.27 10.14 3.25
CA GLU A 33 1.08 11.07 2.12
C GLU A 33 1.12 10.37 0.74
N TRP A 34 1.75 9.19 0.65
CA TRP A 34 1.85 8.44 -0.61
C TRP A 34 0.47 8.00 -1.09
N TYR A 35 -0.46 7.72 -0.16
CA TYR A 35 -1.85 7.42 -0.51
C TYR A 35 -2.53 8.63 -1.15
N GLU A 36 -2.40 9.81 -0.53
CA GLU A 36 -2.99 11.05 -1.06
C GLU A 36 -2.43 11.39 -2.44
N ARG A 37 -1.12 11.24 -2.63
CA ARG A 37 -0.46 11.45 -3.93
C ARG A 37 -0.95 10.46 -5.00
N GLY A 38 -1.05 9.18 -4.63
CA GLY A 38 -1.51 8.13 -5.54
C GLY A 38 -2.98 8.28 -5.95
N ASP A 39 -3.83 8.76 -5.05
CA ASP A 39 -5.25 9.02 -5.35
C ASP A 39 -5.43 10.29 -6.20
N ALA A 40 -4.61 11.32 -5.97
CA ALA A 40 -4.66 12.57 -6.72
C ALA A 40 -4.29 12.39 -8.20
N ASP A 41 -3.20 11.67 -8.48
CA ASP A 41 -2.81 11.28 -9.84
C ASP A 41 -2.04 9.96 -9.83
N ARG A 42 -2.79 8.89 -10.09
CA ARG A 42 -2.26 7.53 -10.07
C ARG A 42 -1.23 7.28 -11.17
N GLU A 43 -1.39 7.86 -12.35
CA GLU A 43 -0.44 7.65 -13.46
C GLU A 43 0.87 8.40 -13.19
N ALA A 44 0.81 9.66 -12.75
CA ALA A 44 2.01 10.40 -12.38
C ALA A 44 2.76 9.76 -11.20
N PHE A 45 2.04 9.31 -10.18
CA PHE A 45 2.62 8.61 -9.03
C PHE A 45 3.40 7.36 -9.47
N TRP A 46 2.77 6.49 -10.28
CA TRP A 46 3.41 5.26 -10.74
C TRP A 46 4.51 5.51 -11.76
N ALA A 47 4.43 6.57 -12.57
CA ALA A 47 5.51 7.00 -13.45
C ALA A 47 6.79 7.29 -12.64
N GLU A 48 6.67 8.13 -11.60
CA GLU A 48 7.79 8.48 -10.71
C GLU A 48 8.38 7.24 -10.03
N GLN A 49 7.53 6.34 -9.53
CA GLN A 49 8.01 5.11 -8.90
C GLN A 49 8.71 4.18 -9.91
N ALA A 50 8.25 4.14 -11.16
CA ALA A 50 8.84 3.31 -12.20
C ALA A 50 10.23 3.79 -12.65
N GLU A 51 10.57 5.08 -12.50
CA GLU A 51 11.92 5.60 -12.78
C GLU A 51 12.99 4.99 -11.86
N ARG A 52 12.59 4.38 -10.73
CA ARG A 52 13.51 3.71 -9.80
C ARG A 52 14.03 2.37 -10.32
N LEU A 53 13.43 1.86 -11.40
CA LEU A 53 13.84 0.64 -12.07
C LEU A 53 14.75 0.97 -13.25
N THR A 54 15.72 0.09 -13.53
CA THR A 54 16.50 0.17 -14.76
C THR A 54 15.72 -0.44 -15.90
N TRP A 55 15.37 0.37 -16.89
CA TRP A 55 14.68 -0.06 -18.10
C TRP A 55 15.69 -0.20 -19.24
N ASP A 56 15.61 -1.32 -19.97
CA ASP A 56 16.33 -1.45 -21.24
C ASP A 56 15.75 -0.48 -22.29
N THR A 57 14.43 -0.40 -22.35
CA THR A 57 13.69 0.63 -23.10
C THR A 57 12.63 1.25 -22.20
N LYS A 58 12.62 2.58 -22.11
CA LYS A 58 11.64 3.32 -21.32
C LYS A 58 10.27 3.26 -21.98
N TRP A 59 9.23 3.10 -21.16
CA TRP A 59 7.84 3.12 -21.60
C TRP A 59 7.47 4.49 -22.22
N SER A 60 6.47 4.46 -23.09
CA SER A 60 5.88 5.65 -23.71
C SER A 60 4.57 6.07 -23.04
N ARG A 61 3.87 5.11 -22.40
CA ARG A 61 2.62 5.34 -21.68
C ARG A 61 2.60 4.57 -20.35
N VAL A 62 2.17 5.25 -19.29
CA VAL A 62 2.08 4.67 -17.94
C VAL A 62 0.95 3.65 -17.85
N LEU A 63 -0.27 4.02 -18.26
CA LEU A 63 -1.42 3.14 -18.25
C LEU A 63 -2.17 3.20 -19.59
N ASP A 64 -2.31 2.04 -20.22
CA ASP A 64 -3.21 1.84 -21.34
C ASP A 64 -4.46 1.07 -20.88
N TRP A 65 -5.60 1.77 -20.89
CA TRP A 65 -6.93 1.23 -20.57
C TRP A 65 -7.80 0.99 -21.81
N SER A 66 -7.28 1.19 -23.02
CA SER A 66 -8.07 1.08 -24.25
C SER A 66 -8.61 -0.33 -24.52
N GLY A 67 -7.96 -1.36 -23.97
CA GLY A 67 -8.32 -2.78 -24.09
C GLY A 67 -9.07 -3.37 -22.89
N ALA A 68 -9.84 -2.55 -22.15
CA ALA A 68 -10.56 -2.99 -20.96
C ALA A 68 -11.35 -4.31 -21.19
N PRO A 69 -11.37 -5.26 -20.22
CA PRO A 69 -10.86 -5.12 -18.85
C PRO A 69 -9.34 -5.40 -18.70
N PHE A 70 -8.60 -5.57 -19.81
CA PHE A 70 -7.18 -5.90 -19.79
C PHE A 70 -6.32 -4.63 -19.84
N ALA A 71 -6.03 -4.10 -18.65
CA ALA A 71 -5.11 -2.99 -18.46
C ALA A 71 -3.67 -3.38 -18.81
N LYS A 72 -2.91 -2.46 -19.41
CA LYS A 72 -1.45 -2.60 -19.53
C LYS A 72 -0.76 -1.42 -18.87
N TRP A 73 0.29 -1.72 -18.11
CA TRP A 73 1.10 -0.71 -17.43
C TRP A 73 2.48 -0.66 -18.09
N PHE A 74 3.00 0.55 -18.28
CA PHE A 74 4.34 0.84 -18.79
C PHE A 74 4.59 0.25 -20.19
N VAL A 75 3.78 0.68 -21.17
CA VAL A 75 3.84 0.24 -22.58
C VAL A 75 4.58 1.19 -23.51
#